data_AF-A0A1S9PIR7-F1
#
_entry.id   AF-A0A1S9PIR7-F1
#
_cell.length_a   1.000
_cell.length_b   1.000
_cell.length_c   1.000
_cell.angle_alpha   90.00
_cell.angle_beta   90.00
_cell.angle_gamma   90.00
#
_symmetry.space_group_name_H-M   'P 1'
#
loop_
_entity.id
_entity.type
_entity.pdbx_description
1 polymer ?
#
loop_
_entity_poly.entity_id
_entity_poly.type
_entity_poly.pdbx_seq_one_letter_code
_entity_poly.pdbx_strand_id
1 'polypeptide(L)'
;MKTQNVALTRPNLKTKGFSTLHIQIFMMILVGKTNREINSIFGYTQRSHAVVDHSRKVMFKLLAMENLPKRENLEQVVYPRNYQFWWKKIFDKHHKDLLAIAISPEFYD
;
A
#
# COMPACT_ATOMS: atom_id res chain seq x y z
N MET A 1 -41.85 -12.46 14.26
CA MET A 1 -40.54 -12.45 13.59
C MET A 1 -40.10 -10.99 13.45
N LYS A 2 -39.09 -10.55 14.19
CA LYS A 2 -38.55 -9.19 14.07
C LYS A 2 -37.48 -9.21 12.99
N THR A 3 -37.81 -8.61 11.85
CA THR A 3 -36.90 -8.36 10.73
C THR A 3 -35.77 -7.48 11.23
N GLN A 4 -34.56 -8.04 11.36
CA GLN A 4 -33.36 -7.25 11.64
C GLN A 4 -33.04 -6.46 10.38
N ASN A 5 -33.42 -5.17 10.39
CA ASN A 5 -32.85 -4.19 9.48
C ASN A 5 -31.35 -4.13 9.79
N VAL A 6 -30.55 -4.86 9.01
CA VAL A 6 -29.11 -4.68 8.94
C VAL A 6 -28.91 -3.27 8.41
N ALA A 7 -28.78 -2.31 9.32
CA ALA A 7 -28.26 -1.01 8.99
C ALA A 7 -26.95 -1.27 8.26
N LEU A 8 -26.90 -0.89 6.98
CA LEU A 8 -25.69 -0.73 6.17
C LEU A 8 -24.82 0.30 6.90
N THR A 9 -24.16 -0.14 7.97
CA THR A 9 -23.23 0.67 8.74
C THR A 9 -22.07 0.93 7.79
N ARG A 10 -22.12 2.11 7.18
CA ARG A 10 -21.01 2.75 6.48
C ARG A 10 -19.73 2.39 7.23
N PRO A 11 -18.68 1.89 6.53
CA PRO A 11 -17.45 1.50 7.19
C PRO A 11 -16.99 2.67 8.07
N ASN A 12 -16.69 2.37 9.32
CA ASN A 12 -16.27 3.36 10.30
C ASN A 12 -14.87 3.85 9.90
N LEU A 13 -14.81 4.82 8.98
CA LEU A 13 -13.61 5.37 8.30
C LEU A 13 -12.67 6.14 9.25
N LYS A 14 -12.71 5.86 10.55
CA LYS A 14 -11.81 6.46 11.55
C LYS A 14 -10.36 5.98 11.41
N THR A 15 -10.08 4.95 10.60
CA THR A 15 -8.71 4.56 10.27
C THR A 15 -8.33 5.07 8.88
N LYS A 16 -7.58 6.18 8.82
CA LYS A 16 -6.85 6.72 7.65
C LYS A 16 -5.82 5.73 7.01
N GLY A 17 -5.95 4.43 7.23
CA GLY A 17 -4.78 3.55 7.36
C GLY A 17 -4.14 3.13 6.04
N PHE A 18 -4.95 2.66 5.09
CA PHE A 18 -4.45 1.97 3.92
C PHE A 18 -5.50 1.94 2.81
N SER A 19 -5.09 2.33 1.60
CA SER A 19 -5.97 2.43 0.43
C SER A 19 -5.34 1.76 -0.79
N THR A 20 -6.16 1.44 -1.79
CA THR A 20 -5.70 0.83 -3.04
C THR A 20 -4.66 1.69 -3.77
N LEU A 21 -4.68 3.01 -3.59
CA LEU A 21 -3.64 3.93 -4.10
C LEU A 21 -2.24 3.55 -3.61
N HIS A 22 -2.10 3.11 -2.35
CA HIS A 22 -0.81 2.68 -1.82
C HIS A 22 -0.26 1.47 -2.58
N ILE A 23 -1.16 0.51 -2.85
CA ILE A 23 -0.86 -0.72 -3.60
C ILE A 23 -0.46 -0.36 -5.03
N GLN A 24 -1.23 0.50 -5.70
CA GLN A 24 -0.95 0.95 -7.07
C GLN A 24 0.42 1.64 -7.18
N ILE A 25 0.73 2.57 -6.26
CA ILE A 25 2.04 3.24 -6.22
C ILE A 25 3.16 2.22 -6.03
N PHE A 26 2.99 1.27 -5.11
CA PHE A 26 4.01 0.24 -4.88
C PHE A 26 4.20 -0.67 -6.09
N MET A 27 3.12 -1.07 -6.79
CA MET A 27 3.22 -1.82 -8.04
C MET A 27 4.05 -1.08 -9.10
N MET A 28 3.91 0.26 -9.21
CA MET A 28 4.72 1.05 -10.13
C MET A 28 6.21 1.01 -9.78
N ILE A 29 6.55 1.03 -8.48
CA ILE A 29 7.94 0.81 -8.03
C ILE A 29 8.41 -0.59 -8.45
N LEU A 30 7.57 -1.62 -8.31
CA LEU A 30 7.90 -3.01 -8.65
C LEU A 30 8.04 -3.29 -10.16
N VAL A 31 7.59 -2.39 -11.02
CA VAL A 31 7.86 -2.43 -12.48
C VAL A 31 8.98 -1.48 -12.90
N GLY A 32 9.69 -0.89 -11.93
CA GLY A 32 10.89 -0.08 -12.19
C GLY A 32 10.65 1.42 -12.40
N LYS A 33 9.42 1.93 -12.20
CA LYS A 33 9.16 3.38 -12.33
C LYS A 33 9.90 4.17 -11.26
N THR A 34 10.47 5.30 -11.64
CA THR A 34 11.12 6.26 -10.74
C THR A 34 10.09 7.05 -9.93
N ASN A 35 10.49 7.61 -8.78
CA ASN A 35 9.60 8.47 -7.99
C ASN A 35 9.09 9.66 -8.82
N ARG A 36 9.93 10.17 -9.73
CA ARG A 36 9.62 11.28 -10.62
C ARG A 36 8.47 10.95 -11.57
N GLU A 37 8.55 9.79 -12.24
CA GLU A 37 7.48 9.32 -13.12
C GLU A 37 6.18 9.07 -12.36
N ILE A 38 6.26 8.41 -11.20
CA ILE A 38 5.07 8.11 -10.39
C ILE A 38 4.43 9.40 -9.88
N ASN A 39 5.23 10.36 -9.38
CA ASN A 39 4.73 11.67 -8.98
C ASN A 39 3.98 12.36 -10.12
N SER A 40 4.52 12.31 -11.35
CA SER A 40 3.86 12.88 -12.52
C SER A 40 2.53 12.19 -12.85
N ILE A 41 2.46 10.86 -12.73
CA ILE A 41 1.24 10.08 -13.02
C ILE A 41 0.12 10.41 -12.02
N PHE A 42 0.46 10.57 -10.74
CA PHE A 42 -0.50 10.83 -9.67
C PHE A 42 -0.70 12.32 -9.34
N GLY A 43 -0.13 13.23 -10.15
CA GLY A 43 -0.30 14.67 -9.97
C GLY A 43 0.43 15.27 -8.76
N TYR A 44 1.41 14.56 -8.20
CA TYR A 44 2.27 15.09 -7.14
C TYR A 44 3.37 15.99 -7.71
N THR A 45 3.87 16.90 -6.89
CA THR A 45 5.06 17.69 -7.24
C THR A 45 6.27 16.77 -7.42
N GLN A 46 7.21 17.18 -8.28
CA GLN A 46 8.38 16.35 -8.62
C GLN A 46 9.26 16.01 -7.40
N ARG A 47 9.25 16.88 -6.37
CA ARG A 47 9.99 16.70 -5.10
C ARG A 47 9.14 16.08 -3.98
N SER A 48 7.92 15.63 -4.27
CA SER A 48 7.04 15.04 -3.27
C SER A 48 7.60 13.74 -2.71
N HIS A 49 7.48 13.57 -1.39
CA HIS A 49 7.78 12.33 -0.68
C HIS A 49 6.61 11.34 -0.69
N ALA A 50 5.46 11.70 -1.26
CA ALA A 50 4.23 10.88 -1.25
C ALA A 50 4.48 9.45 -1.73
N VAL A 51 5.22 9.25 -2.82
CA VAL A 51 5.55 7.91 -3.35
C VAL A 51 6.29 7.05 -2.32
N VAL A 52 7.23 7.65 -1.60
CA VAL A 52 8.00 6.96 -0.54
C VAL A 52 7.10 6.61 0.63
N ASP A 53 6.26 7.55 1.07
CA ASP A 53 5.37 7.33 2.22
C ASP A 53 4.29 6.30 1.92
N HIS A 54 3.71 6.35 0.72
CA HIS A 54 2.70 5.39 0.27
C HIS A 54 3.29 3.98 0.15
N SER A 55 4.45 3.85 -0.48
CA SER A 55 5.12 2.55 -0.63
C SER A 55 5.54 1.94 0.71
N ARG A 56 6.04 2.74 1.66
CA ARG A 56 6.39 2.27 3.01
C ARG A 56 5.22 1.63 3.74
N LYS A 57 4.01 2.16 3.60
CA LYS A 57 2.81 1.56 4.20
C LYS A 57 2.54 0.15 3.66
N VAL A 58 2.75 -0.08 2.36
CA VAL A 58 2.64 -1.42 1.76
C VAL A 58 3.75 -2.33 2.29
N MET A 59 5.01 -1.86 2.23
CA MET A 59 6.17 -2.62 2.65
C MET A 59 6.08 -3.09 4.11
N PHE A 60 5.66 -2.21 5.04
CA PHE A 60 5.52 -2.60 6.45
C PHE A 60 4.41 -3.63 6.67
N LYS A 61 3.32 -3.58 5.91
CA LYS A 61 2.27 -4.61 5.96
C LYS A 61 2.78 -5.95 5.44
N LEU A 62 3.51 -5.95 4.32
CA LEU A 62 4.12 -7.15 3.77
C LEU A 62 5.13 -7.77 4.73
N LEU A 63 5.99 -6.97 5.39
CA LEU A 63 6.90 -7.47 6.42
C LEU A 63 6.14 -8.12 7.58
N ALA A 64 5.06 -7.48 8.05
CA ALA A 64 4.23 -8.05 9.12
C ALA A 64 3.57 -9.38 8.69
N MET A 65 3.11 -9.49 7.44
CA MET A 65 2.52 -10.71 6.88
C MET A 65 3.55 -11.84 6.73
N GLU A 66 4.82 -11.52 6.47
CA GLU A 66 5.93 -12.48 6.44
C GLU A 66 6.57 -12.74 7.82
N ASN A 67 6.06 -12.12 8.89
CA ASN A 67 6.68 -12.15 10.22
C ASN A 67 8.15 -11.72 10.22
N LEU A 68 8.48 -10.73 9.39
CA LEU A 68 9.82 -10.18 9.23
C LEU A 68 9.99 -8.89 10.05
N PRO A 69 10.95 -8.81 10.98
CA PRO A 69 11.17 -7.60 11.76
C PRO A 69 11.63 -6.43 10.89
N LYS A 70 11.00 -5.26 11.07
CA LYS A 70 11.39 -4.01 10.39
C LYS A 70 12.88 -3.67 10.57
N ARG A 71 13.42 -3.92 11.76
CA ARG A 71 14.81 -3.58 12.10
C ARG A 71 15.82 -4.33 11.24
N GLU A 72 15.52 -5.59 10.92
CA GLU A 72 16.38 -6.46 10.10
C GLU A 72 16.18 -6.24 8.61
N ASN A 73 15.06 -5.63 8.22
CA ASN A 73 14.66 -5.43 6.82
C ASN A 73 14.64 -3.95 6.41
N LEU A 74 15.43 -3.11 7.09
CA LEU A 74 15.40 -1.66 6.87
C LEU A 74 15.95 -1.29 5.48
N GLU A 75 16.97 -1.98 5.00
CA GLU A 75 17.56 -1.73 3.67
C GLU A 75 16.56 -1.97 2.55
N GLN A 76 15.77 -3.03 2.65
CA GLN A 76 14.70 -3.39 1.71
C GLN A 76 13.65 -2.27 1.66
N VAL A 77 13.35 -1.64 2.80
CA VAL A 77 12.39 -0.53 2.90
C VAL A 77 12.96 0.78 2.40
N VAL A 78 14.25 1.06 2.64
CA VAL A 78 14.89 2.31 2.21
C VAL A 78 15.19 2.29 0.71
N TYR A 79 15.59 1.14 0.17
CA TYR A 79 16.00 0.96 -1.22
C TYR A 79 15.14 -0.08 -1.97
N PRO A 80 13.81 0.08 -2.05
CA PRO A 80 12.92 -0.97 -2.56
C PRO A 80 13.22 -1.43 -3.99
N ARG A 81 13.80 -0.55 -4.82
CA ARG A 81 14.18 -0.91 -6.20
C ARG A 81 15.40 -1.84 -6.27
N ASN A 82 16.33 -1.73 -5.33
CA ASN A 82 17.47 -2.65 -5.25
C ASN A 82 17.00 -4.07 -4.90
N TYR A 83 15.88 -4.18 -4.18
CA TYR A 83 15.25 -5.44 -3.77
C TYR A 83 13.95 -5.71 -4.54
N GLN A 84 13.81 -5.20 -5.77
CA GLN A 84 12.56 -5.25 -6.55
C GLN A 84 12.03 -6.68 -6.70
N PHE A 85 12.90 -7.65 -7.03
CA PHE A 85 12.48 -9.05 -7.19
C PHE A 85 12.01 -9.69 -5.88
N TRP A 86 12.69 -9.37 -4.78
CA TRP A 86 12.32 -9.85 -3.44
C TRP A 86 10.95 -9.29 -3.02
N TRP A 87 10.77 -7.98 -3.18
CA TRP A 87 9.48 -7.35 -2.92
C TRP A 87 8.38 -7.84 -3.85
N LYS A 88 8.67 -8.09 -5.13
CA LYS A 88 7.69 -8.63 -6.09
C LYS A 88 7.20 -10.00 -5.65
N LYS A 89 8.11 -10.88 -5.23
CA LYS A 89 7.76 -12.22 -4.70
C LYS A 89 6.82 -12.13 -3.50
N ILE A 90 7.15 -11.28 -2.52
CA ILE A 90 6.33 -11.12 -1.31
C ILE A 90 5.00 -10.44 -1.63
N PHE A 91 5.03 -9.42 -2.49
CA PHE A 91 3.83 -8.72 -2.94
C PHE A 91 2.87 -9.67 -3.65
N ASP A 92 3.34 -10.48 -4.60
CA ASP A 92 2.50 -11.41 -5.35
C ASP A 92 1.84 -12.46 -4.44
N LYS A 93 2.58 -12.93 -3.43
CA LYS A 93 2.06 -13.86 -2.41
C LYS A 93 0.87 -13.28 -1.65
N HIS A 94 0.92 -11.99 -1.28
CA HIS A 94 -0.07 -11.34 -0.41
C HIS A 94 -0.97 -10.34 -1.12
N HIS A 95 -0.89 -10.25 -2.46
CA HIS A 95 -1.58 -9.18 -3.20
C HIS A 95 -3.09 -9.20 -2.98
N LYS A 96 -3.69 -10.40 -2.97
CA LYS A 96 -5.12 -10.57 -2.71
C LYS A 96 -5.49 -10.12 -1.28
N ASP A 97 -4.67 -10.45 -0.30
CA ASP A 97 -4.92 -10.08 1.09
C ASP A 97 -4.77 -8.57 1.31
N LEU A 98 -3.77 -7.94 0.67
CA LEU A 98 -3.61 -6.49 0.65
C LEU A 98 -4.84 -5.79 0.06
N LEU A 99 -5.38 -6.32 -1.05
CA LEU A 99 -6.59 -5.77 -1.67
C LEU A 99 -7.83 -5.95 -0.79
N ALA A 100 -7.97 -7.09 -0.11
CA ALA A 100 -9.10 -7.37 0.77
C ALA A 100 -9.19 -6.39 1.96
N ILE A 101 -8.05 -5.87 2.42
CA ILE A 101 -7.99 -4.90 3.53
C ILE A 101 -7.87 -3.44 3.08
N ALA A 102 -7.64 -3.18 1.80
CA ALA A 102 -7.46 -1.83 1.28
C ALA A 102 -8.82 -1.20 0.97
N ILE A 103 -9.00 0.04 1.42
CA ILE A 103 -10.21 0.82 1.13
C ILE A 103 -9.99 1.64 -0.14
N SER A 104 -10.98 1.68 -1.05
CA SER A 104 -10.90 2.54 -2.24
C SER A 104 -10.83 4.01 -1.81
N PRO A 105 -9.95 4.84 -2.40
CA PRO A 105 -9.83 6.27 -2.06
C PRO A 105 -11.16 7.02 -2.07
N GLU A 106 -12.08 6.66 -2.97
CA GLU A 106 -13.41 7.28 -3.12
C GLU A 106 -14.31 7.16 -1.88
N PHE A 107 -13.99 6.25 -0.95
CA PHE A 107 -14.73 6.11 0.30
C PHE A 107 -14.15 6.96 1.44
N TYR A 108 -13.05 7.71 1.24
CA TYR A 108 -12.47 8.58 2.26
C TYR A 108 -12.90 10.06 2.16
N ASP A 109 -13.50 10.45 1.03
CA ASP A 109 -14.05 11.79 0.78
C ASP A 109 -15.49 11.92 1.34
#